data_AF-A0A2V2XNZ8-F1
#
_entry.id   AF-A0A2V2XNZ8-F1
#
_cell.length_a   1.000
_cell.length_b   1.000
_cell.length_c   1.000
_cell.angle_alpha   90.00
_cell.angle_beta   90.00
_cell.angle_gamma   90.00
#
_symmetry.space_group_name_H-M   'P 1'
#
loop_
_entity.id
_entity.type
_entity.pdbx_description
1 polymer ?
#
loop_
_entity_poly.entity_id
_entity_poly.type
_entity_poly.pdbx_seq_one_letter_code
_entity_poly.pdbx_strand_id
1 'polypeptide(L)' 'MVSVREVPADLFIERLAEKLREDFGETIHQPPWALYVKTGVSKERPPDNNEWWYYRAA' A
#
# COMPACT_ATOMS: atom_id res chain seq x y z
N MET A 1 24.56 -3.04 11.85
CA MET A 1 23.72 -2.93 10.64
C MET A 1 22.33 -3.34 11.06
N VAL A 2 21.32 -2.48 10.89
CA VAL A 2 19.93 -2.81 11.24
C VAL A 2 19.29 -3.50 10.04
N SER A 3 18.59 -4.59 10.28
CA SER A 3 17.86 -5.38 9.30
C SER A 3 16.36 -5.12 9.37
N VAL A 4 15.64 -5.41 8.30
CA VAL A 4 14.16 -5.24 8.22
C VAL A 4 13.43 -6.03 9.31
N ARG A 5 14.03 -7.10 9.83
CA ARG A 5 13.43 -7.95 10.88
C ARG A 5 13.51 -7.34 12.27
N GLU A 6 14.31 -6.30 12.44
CA GLU A 6 14.54 -5.66 13.74
C GLU A 6 13.66 -4.41 13.95
N VAL A 7 12.83 -4.07 12.96
CA VAL A 7 11.90 -2.94 13.05
C VAL A 7 10.45 -3.44 13.15
N PRO A 8 9.55 -2.70 13.84
CA PRO A 8 8.13 -3.02 13.83
C PRO A 8 7.58 -3.00 12.41
N ALA A 9 6.93 -4.10 12.01
CA ALA A 9 6.43 -4.28 10.65
C ALA A 9 5.46 -3.17 10.24
N ASP A 10 4.54 -2.81 11.14
CA ASP A 10 3.49 -1.83 10.87
C ASP A 10 4.09 -0.44 10.52
N LEU A 11 5.08 0.00 11.31
CA LEU A 11 5.80 1.26 11.08
C LEU A 11 6.65 1.23 9.81
N PHE A 12 7.23 0.07 9.50
CA PHE A 12 8.01 -0.09 8.29
C PHE A 12 7.13 -0.02 7.04
N ILE A 13 5.99 -0.71 7.05
CA ILE A 13 5.03 -0.74 5.94
C ILE A 13 4.46 0.66 5.69
N GLU A 14 4.07 1.39 6.74
CA GLU A 14 3.57 2.78 6.62
C GLU A 14 4.60 3.68 5.92
N ARG A 15 5.84 3.69 6.44
CA ARG A 15 6.94 4.49 5.88
C ARG A 15 7.30 4.09 4.44
N LEU A 16 7.26 2.80 4.15
CA LEU A 16 7.57 2.30 2.82
C LEU A 16 6.45 2.68 1.84
N ALA A 17 5.18 2.57 2.23
CA ALA A 17 4.05 2.98 1.39
C ALA A 17 4.11 4.47 1.01
N GLU A 18 4.41 5.33 1.97
CA GLU A 18 4.66 6.76 1.73
C GLU A 18 5.80 6.97 0.73
N LYS A 19 6.93 6.29 0.95
CA LYS A 19 8.11 6.39 0.08
C LYS A 19 7.83 5.89 -1.34
N LEU A 20 7.07 4.81 -1.50
CA LEU A 20 6.68 4.27 -2.81
C LEU A 20 5.76 5.23 -3.56
N ARG A 21 4.84 5.89 -2.86
CA ARG A 21 3.97 6.93 -3.44
C ARG A 21 4.77 8.14 -3.91
N GLU A 22 5.71 8.60 -3.10
CA GLU A 22 6.48 9.83 -3.35
C GLU A 22 7.57 9.62 -4.40
N ASP A 23 8.42 8.61 -4.23
CA ASP A 23 9.60 8.41 -5.07
C ASP A 23 9.30 7.59 -6.34
N PHE A 24 8.27 6.75 -6.30
CA PHE A 24 7.94 5.80 -7.38
C PHE A 24 6.50 5.94 -7.88
N GLY A 25 5.84 7.06 -7.57
CA GLY A 25 4.44 7.30 -7.89
C GLY A 25 4.08 7.13 -9.36
N GLU A 26 5.00 7.42 -10.29
CA GLU A 26 4.79 7.21 -11.73
C GLU A 26 4.78 5.72 -12.11
N THR A 27 5.64 4.92 -11.49
CA THR A 27 5.79 3.48 -11.76
C THR A 27 4.71 2.67 -11.04
N ILE A 28 4.41 3.03 -9.80
CA ILE A 28 3.49 2.31 -8.90
C ILE A 28 2.20 3.13 -8.73
N HIS A 29 1.76 3.81 -9.78
CA HIS A 29 0.57 4.64 -9.71
C HIS A 29 -0.66 3.78 -9.43
N GLN A 30 -1.54 4.29 -8.57
CA GLN A 30 -2.83 3.67 -8.34
C GLN A 30 -3.67 3.74 -9.63
N PRO A 31 -4.11 2.60 -10.18
CA PRO A 31 -4.96 2.62 -11.36
C PRO A 31 -6.37 3.13 -11.01
N PRO A 32 -7.08 3.80 -11.93
CA PRO A 32 -8.37 4.43 -11.63
C PRO A 32 -9.44 3.47 -11.08
N TRP A 33 -9.41 2.20 -11.47
CA TRP A 33 -10.36 1.18 -10.99
C TRP A 33 -10.14 0.79 -9.52
N ALA A 34 -8.97 1.05 -8.95
CA ALA A 34 -8.62 0.63 -7.59
C ALA A 34 -9.48 1.29 -6.50
N LEU A 35 -10.14 2.42 -6.83
CA LEU A 35 -11.05 3.12 -5.92
C LEU A 35 -12.44 2.46 -5.82
N TYR A 36 -12.79 1.58 -6.77
CA TYR A 36 -14.14 1.05 -6.90
C TYR A 36 -14.24 -0.45 -6.66
N VAL A 37 -13.12 -1.17 -6.75
CA VAL A 37 -13.10 -2.63 -6.62
C VAL A 37 -12.88 -3.09 -5.19
N LYS A 38 -13.47 -4.23 -4.87
CA LYS A 38 -13.07 -5.02 -3.70
C LYS A 38 -11.75 -5.76 -3.95
N THR A 39 -11.01 -6.05 -2.89
CA THR A 39 -9.67 -6.67 -2.98
C THR A 39 -9.70 -8.18 -3.26
N GLY A 40 -10.86 -8.82 -3.12
CA GLY A 40 -11.02 -10.25 -3.39
C GLY A 40 -12.48 -10.71 -3.30
N VAL A 41 -12.76 -11.93 -3.75
CA VAL A 41 -14.12 -12.49 -3.80
C VAL A 41 -14.81 -12.51 -2.42
N SER A 42 -14.04 -12.75 -1.36
CA SER A 42 -14.49 -12.84 0.03
C SER A 42 -14.83 -11.50 0.69
N LYS A 43 -14.56 -10.37 0.02
CA LYS A 43 -14.93 -9.04 0.50
C LYS A 43 -16.24 -8.59 -0.12
N GLU A 44 -16.96 -7.73 0.59
CA GLU A 44 -18.20 -7.12 0.10
C GLU A 44 -18.03 -5.67 -0.31
N ARG A 45 -17.04 -4.97 0.25
CA ARG A 45 -16.81 -3.52 0.05
C ARG A 45 -15.37 -3.24 -0.41
N PRO A 46 -15.12 -2.12 -1.11
CA PRO A 46 -13.78 -1.60 -1.34
C PRO A 46 -13.07 -1.28 -0.02
N PRO A 47 -11.72 -1.19 -0.02
CA PRO A 47 -10.97 -0.69 1.14
C PRO A 47 -11.38 0.73 1.52
N ASP A 48 -11.50 1.01 2.81
CA ASP A 48 -11.82 2.36 3.31
C ASP A 48 -10.66 3.35 3.11
N ASN A 49 -9.42 2.85 3.14
CA ASN A 49 -8.23 3.66 2.85
C ASN A 49 -8.05 3.78 1.33
N ASN A 50 -8.21 4.99 0.78
CA ASN A 50 -8.01 5.23 -0.66
C ASN A 50 -6.56 4.98 -1.12
N GLU A 51 -5.58 5.05 -0.23
CA GLU A 51 -4.15 4.82 -0.52
C GLU A 51 -3.74 3.35 -0.34
N TRP A 52 -4.69 2.43 -0.14
CA TRP A 52 -4.44 1.01 0.09
C TRP A 52 -3.55 0.33 -0.96
N TRP A 53 -3.50 0.88 -2.17
CA TRP A 53 -2.65 0.39 -3.25
C TRP A 53 -1.17 0.43 -2.87
N TYR A 54 -0.72 1.53 -2.26
CA TYR A 54 0.68 1.71 -1.83
C TYR A 54 1.00 0.84 -0.62
N TYR A 55 0.06 0.69 0.31
CA TYR A 55 0.18 -0.25 1.44
C TYR A 55 0.27 -1.72 1.01
N ARG A 56 -0.31 -2.08 -0.14
CA ARG A 56 -0.16 -3.43 -0.72
C ARG A 56 1.15 -3.62 -1.47
N ALA A 57 1.76 -2.55 -1.96
CA ALA A 57 3.01 -2.58 -2.69
C ALA A 57 4.23 -2.60 -1.76
N ALA A 58 4.11 -1.96 -0.58
CA ALA A 58 5.05 -2.02 0.52
C ALA A 58 5.11 -3.42 1.16
#